data_AF-A0AAV0VKC4-F1
#
_entry.id   AF-A0AAV0VKC4-F1
#
_cell.length_a   1.000
_cell.length_b   1.000
_cell.length_c   1.000
_cell.angle_alpha   90.00
_cell.angle_beta   90.00
_cell.angle_gamma   90.00
#
_symmetry.space_group_name_H-M   'P 1'
#
loop_
_entity.id
_entity.type
_entity.pdbx_description
1 polymer ?
#
loop_
_entity_poly.entity_id
_entity_poly.type
_entity_poly.pdbx_seq_one_letter_code
_entity_poly.pdbx_strand_id
1 'polypeptide(L)'
;MLSCVNEIQNFMFEMINDEWEQFKSETHGATSVKTVTDAHMSFLESITKCVNDGSVSLDAYVESLKIHVERFSNVLSCLVDTTESSSSEDPSTRKYSKLCEENNMINAFMDNVGDIKKQYETELGDFLIKLQNGETRGLGALALRIDFNGYYSTNVSCIYWARPCVVITDE
;
A
#
# COMPACT_ATOMS: atom_id res chain seq x y z
N MET A 1 -4.76 -3.43 -1.73
CA MET A 1 -3.94 -2.51 -2.55
C MET A 1 -4.74 -1.31 -3.05
N LEU A 2 -5.68 -1.46 -4.00
CA LEU A 2 -6.44 -0.32 -4.56
C LEU A 2 -7.14 0.54 -3.50
N SER A 3 -7.87 -0.08 -2.57
CA SER A 3 -8.52 0.65 -1.47
C SER A 3 -7.52 1.44 -0.62
N CYS A 4 -6.35 0.87 -0.31
CA CYS A 4 -5.30 1.57 0.44
C CYS A 4 -4.78 2.81 -0.31
N VAL A 5 -4.56 2.71 -1.63
CA VAL A 5 -4.16 3.87 -2.46
C VAL A 5 -5.25 4.94 -2.45
N ASN A 6 -6.52 4.55 -2.59
CA ASN A 6 -7.63 5.50 -2.56
C ASN A 6 -7.73 6.22 -1.21
N GLU A 7 -7.54 5.53 -0.09
CA GLU A 7 -7.54 6.16 1.23
C GLU A 7 -6.39 7.17 1.38
N ILE A 8 -5.19 6.83 0.90
CA ILE A 8 -4.04 7.77 0.89
C ILE A 8 -4.36 9.00 0.04
N GLN A 9 -4.91 8.82 -1.16
CA GLN A 9 -5.27 9.92 -2.05
C GLN A 9 -6.35 10.83 -1.43
N ASN A 10 -7.43 10.25 -0.90
CA ASN A 10 -8.51 11.00 -0.25
C ASN A 10 -7.99 11.79 0.95
N PHE A 11 -7.15 11.17 1.78
CA PHE A 11 -6.50 11.85 2.90
C PHE A 11 -5.63 13.03 2.45
N MET A 12 -4.85 12.87 1.38
CA MET A 12 -4.06 13.98 0.83
C MET A 12 -4.93 15.13 0.35
N PHE A 13 -6.07 14.85 -0.31
CA PHE A 13 -6.99 15.90 -0.73
C PHE A 13 -7.64 16.62 0.45
N GLU A 14 -8.07 15.89 1.48
CA GLU A 14 -8.61 16.46 2.71
C GLU A 14 -7.58 17.37 3.39
N MET A 15 -6.35 16.90 3.55
CA MET A 15 -5.28 17.67 4.20
C MET A 15 -4.93 18.93 3.40
N ILE A 16 -4.76 18.83 2.08
CA ILE A 16 -4.50 20.01 1.23
C ILE A 16 -5.63 21.03 1.36
N ASN A 17 -6.88 20.57 1.39
CA ASN A 17 -8.04 21.44 1.52
C ASN A 17 -8.06 22.14 2.90
N ASP A 18 -7.82 21.40 3.98
CA ASP A 18 -7.78 21.95 5.35
C ASP A 18 -6.67 23.00 5.50
N GLU A 19 -5.47 22.70 5.01
CA GLU A 19 -4.33 23.64 5.02
C GLU A 19 -4.61 24.87 4.14
N TRP A 20 -5.32 24.70 3.02
CA TRP A 20 -5.71 25.81 2.16
C TRP A 20 -6.73 26.74 2.82
N GLU A 21 -7.72 26.19 3.53
CA GLU A 21 -8.67 26.98 4.31
C GLU A 21 -7.95 27.74 5.44
N GLN A 22 -6.99 27.11 6.11
CA GLN A 22 -6.18 27.75 7.15
C GLN A 22 -5.36 28.92 6.57
N PHE A 23 -4.68 28.71 5.44
CA PHE A 23 -3.92 29.76 4.75
C PHE A 23 -4.81 30.96 4.37
N LYS A 24 -6.01 30.72 3.81
CA LYS A 24 -6.96 31.79 3.49
C LYS A 24 -7.39 32.56 4.74
N SER A 25 -7.62 31.86 5.86
CA SER A 25 -7.97 32.49 7.13
C SER A 25 -6.84 33.38 7.66
N GLU A 26 -5.59 32.91 7.61
CA GLU A 26 -4.42 33.66 8.12
C GLU A 26 -4.06 34.88 7.26
N THR A 27 -4.35 34.80 5.96
CA THR A 27 -4.10 35.91 5.02
C THR A 27 -5.28 36.88 4.91
N HIS A 28 -6.45 36.51 5.45
CA HIS A 28 -7.62 37.38 5.42
C HIS A 28 -7.39 38.66 6.23
N GLY A 29 -7.35 39.81 5.55
CA GLY A 29 -7.09 41.09 6.19
C GLY A 29 -5.64 41.33 6.58
N ALA A 30 -4.70 40.51 6.11
CA ALA A 30 -3.28 40.72 6.35
C ALA A 30 -2.83 42.08 5.77
N THR A 31 -2.19 42.89 6.62
CA THR A 31 -1.72 44.24 6.26
C THR A 31 -0.24 44.28 5.87
N SER A 32 0.47 43.16 5.99
CA SER A 32 1.90 43.05 5.70
C SER A 32 2.20 41.87 4.79
N VAL A 33 3.13 42.07 3.85
CA VAL A 33 3.62 41.00 2.96
C VAL A 33 4.27 39.88 3.78
N LYS A 34 4.95 40.22 4.88
CA LYS A 34 5.59 39.24 5.74
C LYS A 34 4.60 38.21 6.28
N THR A 35 3.45 38.65 6.79
CA THR A 35 2.39 37.75 7.27
C THR A 35 1.93 36.78 6.18
N VAL A 36 1.76 37.28 4.95
CA VAL A 36 1.36 36.44 3.81
C VAL A 36 2.45 35.42 3.46
N THR A 37 3.72 35.84 3.46
CA THR A 37 4.85 34.94 3.19
C THR A 37 5.01 33.87 4.26
N ASP A 38 4.90 34.24 5.54
CA ASP A 38 5.02 33.30 6.66
C ASP A 38 3.88 32.25 6.61
N ALA A 39 2.63 32.68 6.37
CA ALA A 39 1.48 31.78 6.21
C ALA A 39 1.65 30.85 5.00
N HIS A 40 2.15 31.36 3.87
CA HIS A 40 2.40 30.56 2.68
C HIS A 40 3.50 29.50 2.91
N MET A 41 4.58 29.87 3.60
CA MET A 41 5.63 28.92 3.97
C MET A 41 5.10 27.83 4.90
N SER A 42 4.30 28.21 5.92
CA SER A 42 3.68 27.25 6.83
C SER A 42 2.76 26.26 6.09
N PHE A 43 1.95 26.74 5.15
CA PHE A 43 1.11 25.90 4.28
C PHE A 43 1.94 24.87 3.50
N LEU A 44 3.02 25.30 2.84
CA LEU A 44 3.87 24.41 2.05
C LEU A 44 4.63 23.40 2.92
N GLU A 45 5.15 23.84 4.07
CA GLU A 45 5.84 22.98 5.03
C GLU A 45 4.90 21.92 5.60
N SER A 46 3.65 22.28 5.93
CA SER A 46 2.65 21.33 6.45
C SER A 46 2.33 20.23 5.42
N ILE A 47 2.04 20.62 4.17
CA ILE A 47 1.77 19.66 3.09
C ILE A 47 2.97 18.75 2.85
N THR A 48 4.18 19.31 2.78
CA THR A 48 5.40 18.53 2.53
C THR A 48 5.66 17.55 3.66
N LYS A 49 5.51 17.99 4.91
CA LYS A 49 5.66 17.15 6.10
C LYS A 49 4.60 16.04 6.15
N CYS A 50 3.40 16.28 5.66
CA CYS A 50 2.35 15.26 5.56
C CYS A 50 2.69 14.17 4.55
N VAL A 51 3.28 14.51 3.41
CA VAL A 51 3.72 13.52 2.42
C VAL A 51 4.90 12.72 2.96
N ASN A 52 5.82 13.38 3.64
CA ASN A 52 7.02 12.78 4.21
C ASN A 52 7.45 13.51 5.47
N ASP A 53 7.28 12.87 6.63
CA ASP A 53 7.65 13.44 7.92
C ASP A 53 9.04 12.97 8.42
N GLY A 54 9.76 12.21 7.58
CA GLY A 54 11.05 11.60 7.88
C GLY A 54 10.95 10.23 8.56
N SER A 55 9.85 9.93 9.26
CA SER A 55 9.56 8.62 9.86
C SER A 55 8.74 7.73 8.91
N VAL A 56 7.85 8.36 8.13
CA VAL A 56 7.00 7.72 7.15
C VAL A 56 6.90 8.59 5.89
N SER A 57 6.89 7.93 4.74
CA SER A 57 6.69 8.58 3.44
C SER A 57 5.52 7.90 2.73
N LEU A 58 4.45 8.67 2.51
CA LEU A 58 3.26 8.20 1.79
C LEU A 58 3.61 7.91 0.32
N ASP A 59 4.42 8.78 -0.29
CA ASP A 59 4.86 8.65 -1.68
C ASP A 59 5.70 7.39 -1.88
N ALA A 60 6.71 7.17 -1.03
CA ALA A 60 7.56 5.99 -1.12
C ALA A 60 6.77 4.69 -0.94
N TYR A 61 5.75 4.69 -0.07
CA TYR A 61 4.87 3.53 0.10
C TYR A 61 3.99 3.30 -1.13
N VAL A 62 3.41 4.36 -1.72
CA VAL A 62 2.63 4.22 -2.97
C VAL A 62 3.51 3.70 -4.12
N GLU A 63 4.76 4.16 -4.22
CA GLU A 63 5.73 3.61 -5.19
C GLU A 63 6.01 2.13 -4.95
N SER A 64 6.16 1.68 -3.69
CA SER A 64 6.37 0.25 -3.40
C SER A 64 5.15 -0.59 -3.79
N LEU A 65 3.93 -0.06 -3.69
CA LEU A 65 2.72 -0.75 -4.15
C LEU A 65 2.71 -1.00 -5.66
N LYS A 66 3.36 -0.16 -6.48
CA LYS A 66 3.44 -0.39 -7.93
C LYS A 66 4.17 -1.69 -8.24
N ILE A 67 5.22 -2.02 -7.48
CA ILE A 67 5.97 -3.28 -7.64
C ILE A 67 5.05 -4.49 -7.41
N HIS A 68 4.19 -4.43 -6.40
CA HIS A 68 3.22 -5.51 -6.13
C HIS A 68 2.18 -5.65 -7.25
N VAL A 69 1.67 -4.52 -7.75
CA VAL A 69 0.71 -4.49 -8.86
C VAL A 69 1.33 -5.03 -10.14
N GLU A 70 2.58 -4.65 -10.45
CA GLU A 70 3.33 -5.16 -11.60
C GLU A 70 3.57 -6.67 -11.48
N ARG A 71 4.02 -7.15 -10.32
CA ARG A 71 4.18 -8.60 -10.07
C ARG A 71 2.88 -9.37 -10.23
N PHE A 72 1.79 -8.86 -9.68
CA PHE A 72 0.46 -9.47 -9.85
C PHE A 72 0.04 -9.48 -11.32
N SER A 73 0.25 -8.37 -12.04
CA SER A 73 -0.09 -8.25 -13.45
C SER A 73 0.69 -9.25 -14.30
N ASN A 74 1.98 -9.43 -14.04
CA ASN A 74 2.82 -10.40 -14.71
C ASN A 74 2.34 -11.84 -14.46
N VAL A 75 2.06 -12.20 -13.21
CA VAL A 75 1.53 -13.53 -12.83
C VAL A 75 0.18 -13.80 -13.50
N LEU A 76 -0.69 -12.79 -13.55
CA LEU A 76 -1.99 -12.89 -14.22
C LEU A 76 -1.85 -13.06 -15.73
N SER A 77 -1.00 -12.27 -16.38
CA SER A 77 -0.73 -12.38 -17.83
C SER A 77 -0.20 -13.76 -18.18
N CYS A 78 0.76 -14.31 -17.42
CA CYS A 78 1.26 -15.66 -17.65
C CYS A 78 0.16 -16.73 -17.57
N LEU A 79 -0.77 -16.60 -16.62
CA LEU A 79 -1.92 -17.51 -16.53
C LEU A 79 -2.80 -17.39 -17.79
N VAL A 80 -3.16 -16.17 -18.17
CA VAL A 80 -4.00 -15.90 -19.35
C VAL A 80 -3.36 -16.46 -20.62
N ASP A 81 -2.10 -16.09 -20.91
CA ASP A 81 -1.35 -16.54 -22.08
C ASP A 81 -1.29 -18.08 -22.17
N THR A 82 -1.12 -18.74 -21.03
CA THR A 82 -1.06 -20.21 -20.96
C THR A 82 -2.43 -20.85 -21.16
N THR A 83 -3.50 -20.26 -20.61
CA THR A 83 -4.89 -20.74 -20.81
C THR A 83 -5.38 -20.53 -22.24
N GLU A 84 -5.02 -19.41 -22.89
CA GLU A 84 -5.38 -19.15 -24.28
C GLU A 84 -4.68 -20.11 -25.24
N SER A 85 -3.39 -20.37 -25.01
CA SER A 85 -2.58 -21.32 -25.79
C SER A 85 -3.08 -22.77 -25.71
N SER A 86 -3.76 -23.14 -24.62
CA SER A 86 -4.25 -24.50 -24.37
C SER A 86 -5.69 -24.75 -24.85
N SER A 87 -6.42 -23.70 -25.23
CA SER A 87 -7.85 -23.72 -25.61
C SER A 87 -8.18 -24.29 -26.99
N SER A 88 -7.19 -24.74 -27.77
CA SER A 88 -7.37 -25.22 -29.16
C SER A 88 -7.97 -26.63 -29.32
N GLU A 89 -8.33 -27.33 -28.24
CA GLU A 89 -8.83 -28.71 -28.30
C GLU A 89 -10.26 -28.89 -27.77
N ASP A 90 -11.06 -29.64 -28.52
CA ASP A 90 -12.44 -30.03 -28.24
C ASP A 90 -12.58 -30.71 -26.85
N PRO A 91 -13.48 -30.23 -25.97
CA PRO A 91 -13.63 -30.74 -24.59
C PRO A 91 -13.88 -32.25 -24.49
N SER A 92 -14.47 -32.83 -25.54
CA SER A 92 -14.89 -34.23 -25.57
C SER A 92 -13.77 -35.26 -25.75
N THR A 93 -12.54 -34.82 -26.09
CA THR A 93 -11.37 -35.71 -26.30
C THR A 93 -10.19 -35.42 -25.36
N ARG A 94 -10.42 -34.61 -24.30
CA ARG A 94 -9.37 -34.11 -23.41
C ARG A 94 -8.73 -35.25 -22.60
N LYS A 95 -7.41 -35.45 -22.76
CA LYS A 95 -6.63 -36.49 -22.07
C LYS A 95 -6.38 -36.12 -20.59
N TYR A 96 -6.34 -37.13 -19.73
CA TYR A 96 -6.08 -37.00 -18.28
C TYR A 96 -4.76 -36.27 -17.94
N SER A 97 -3.73 -36.39 -18.79
CA SER A 97 -2.47 -35.67 -18.63
C SER A 97 -2.64 -34.15 -18.72
N LYS A 98 -3.54 -33.66 -19.57
CA LYS A 98 -3.80 -32.23 -19.79
C LYS A 98 -4.51 -31.58 -18.59
N LEU A 99 -5.42 -32.32 -17.95
CA LEU A 99 -6.06 -31.90 -16.69
C LEU A 99 -5.05 -31.78 -15.53
N CYS A 100 -4.02 -32.62 -15.50
CA CYS A 100 -2.95 -32.55 -14.50
C CYS A 100 -2.07 -31.29 -14.70
N GLU A 101 -1.74 -30.97 -15.95
CA GLU A 101 -0.99 -29.75 -16.31
C GLU A 101 -1.76 -28.46 -15.98
N GLU A 102 -3.07 -28.43 -16.29
CA GLU A 102 -3.96 -27.32 -15.91
C GLU A 102 -4.02 -27.12 -14.39
N ASN A 103 -4.16 -28.21 -13.62
CA ASN A 103 -4.16 -28.14 -12.15
C ASN A 103 -2.82 -27.65 -11.58
N ASN A 104 -1.70 -28.10 -12.14
CA ASN A 104 -0.37 -27.64 -11.70
C ASN A 104 -0.17 -26.15 -11.98
N MET A 105 -0.67 -25.66 -13.11
CA MET A 105 -0.65 -24.24 -13.46
C MET A 105 -1.52 -23.41 -12.50
N ILE A 106 -2.73 -23.86 -12.20
CA ILE A 106 -3.62 -23.18 -11.23
C ILE A 106 -2.96 -23.14 -9.86
N ASN A 107 -2.37 -24.24 -9.39
CA ASN A 107 -1.68 -24.28 -8.10
C ASN A 107 -0.50 -23.29 -8.07
N ALA A 108 0.34 -23.28 -9.11
CA ALA A 108 1.46 -22.34 -9.22
C ALA A 108 0.99 -20.88 -9.25
N PHE A 109 -0.12 -20.57 -9.93
CA PHE A 109 -0.73 -19.24 -9.90
C PHE A 109 -1.18 -18.87 -8.48
N MET A 110 -1.90 -19.78 -7.81
CA MET A 110 -2.39 -19.55 -6.45
C MET A 110 -1.25 -19.36 -5.43
N ASP A 111 -0.16 -20.12 -5.57
CA ASP A 111 1.04 -19.97 -4.74
C ASP A 111 1.69 -18.59 -4.94
N ASN A 112 1.89 -18.17 -6.19
CA ASN A 112 2.43 -16.84 -6.50
C ASN A 112 1.55 -15.70 -5.97
N VAL A 113 0.22 -15.83 -6.12
CA VAL A 113 -0.73 -14.85 -5.56
C VAL A 113 -0.66 -14.84 -4.03
N GLY A 114 -0.53 -16.01 -3.41
CA GLY A 114 -0.34 -16.16 -1.97
C GLY A 114 0.92 -15.43 -1.47
N ASP A 115 2.05 -15.59 -2.16
CA ASP A 115 3.31 -14.92 -1.82
C ASP A 115 3.21 -13.39 -1.96
N ILE A 116 2.62 -12.90 -3.06
CA ILE A 116 2.39 -11.46 -3.26
C ILE A 116 1.50 -10.91 -2.14
N LYS A 117 0.41 -11.61 -1.80
CA LYS A 117 -0.50 -11.22 -0.73
C LYS A 117 0.24 -11.12 0.60
N LYS A 118 1.01 -12.15 0.97
CA LYS A 118 1.72 -12.21 2.25
C LYS A 118 2.75 -11.08 2.38
N GLN A 119 3.48 -10.80 1.31
CA GLN A 119 4.44 -9.71 1.30
C GLN A 119 3.75 -8.36 1.45
N TYR A 120 2.68 -8.12 0.69
CA TYR A 120 1.88 -6.90 0.80
C TYR A 120 1.31 -6.70 2.22
N GLU A 121 0.73 -7.72 2.82
CA GLU A 121 0.16 -7.63 4.17
C GLU A 121 1.23 -7.32 5.23
N THR A 122 2.44 -7.87 5.08
CA THR A 122 3.57 -7.58 5.98
C THR A 122 4.01 -6.12 5.85
N GLU A 123 4.25 -5.65 4.63
CA GLU A 123 4.69 -4.28 4.37
C GLU A 123 3.62 -3.25 4.76
N LEU A 124 2.34 -3.56 4.54
CA LEU A 124 1.22 -2.75 5.01
C LEU A 124 1.16 -2.68 6.54
N GLY A 125 1.37 -3.80 7.23
CA GLY A 125 1.44 -3.83 8.69
C GLY A 125 2.50 -2.88 9.25
N ASP A 126 3.72 -2.96 8.73
CA ASP A 126 4.81 -2.07 9.13
C ASP A 126 4.51 -0.60 8.82
N PHE A 127 3.88 -0.33 7.67
CA PHE A 127 3.46 1.02 7.29
C PHE A 127 2.40 1.58 8.24
N LEU A 128 1.39 0.79 8.62
CA LEU A 128 0.35 1.20 9.56
C LEU A 128 0.92 1.54 10.94
N ILE A 129 1.89 0.77 11.43
CA ILE A 129 2.60 1.05 12.68
C ILE A 129 3.33 2.40 12.60
N LYS A 130 4.00 2.68 11.47
CA LYS A 130 4.69 3.97 11.26
C LYS A 130 3.69 5.13 11.21
N LEU A 131 2.57 4.98 10.50
CA LEU A 131 1.52 6.01 10.45
C LEU A 131 0.92 6.32 11.82
N GLN A 132 0.68 5.31 12.66
CA GLN A 132 0.14 5.50 14.02
C GLN A 132 1.13 6.22 14.95
N ASN A 133 2.42 5.97 14.78
CA ASN A 133 3.47 6.58 15.60
C ASN A 133 3.99 7.91 15.02
N GLY A 134 3.51 8.32 13.85
CA GLY A 134 3.92 9.55 13.18
C GLY A 134 3.48 10.79 13.96
N GLU A 135 4.34 11.81 13.97
CA GLU A 135 4.06 13.09 14.65
C GLU A 135 3.17 14.01 13.80
N THR A 136 3.03 13.72 12.51
CA THR A 136 2.22 14.55 11.62
C THR A 136 0.73 14.32 11.85
N ARG A 137 0.01 15.43 12.06
CA ARG A 137 -1.42 15.45 12.31
C ARG A 137 -2.17 14.67 11.23
N GLY A 138 -3.07 13.79 11.64
CA GLY A 138 -3.96 13.05 10.74
C GLY A 138 -3.43 11.70 10.27
N LEU A 139 -2.13 11.42 10.36
CA LEU A 139 -1.57 10.12 9.92
C LEU A 139 -2.11 8.93 10.71
N GLY A 140 -2.33 9.07 12.01
CA GLY A 140 -3.00 8.04 12.82
C GLY A 140 -4.44 7.78 12.39
N ALA A 141 -5.17 8.81 11.94
CA ALA A 141 -6.52 8.66 11.41
C ALA A 141 -6.49 7.95 10.04
N LEU A 142 -5.52 8.28 9.18
CA LEU A 142 -5.30 7.55 7.93
C LEU A 142 -5.03 6.06 8.18
N ALA A 143 -4.20 5.72 9.18
CA ALA A 143 -3.94 4.33 9.55
C ALA A 143 -5.24 3.56 9.88
N LEU A 144 -6.15 4.19 10.64
CA LEU A 144 -7.44 3.60 10.99
C LEU A 144 -8.39 3.45 9.78
N ARG A 145 -8.32 4.38 8.81
CA ARG A 145 -9.12 4.28 7.57
C ARG A 145 -8.62 3.17 6.67
N ILE A 146 -7.29 3.02 6.54
CA ILE A 146 -6.69 1.94 5.75
C ILE A 146 -6.97 0.58 6.41
N ASP A 147 -6.83 0.50 7.74
CA ASP A 147 -7.12 -0.72 8.51
C ASP A 147 -8.55 -0.76 9.03
N PHE A 148 -9.51 -0.38 8.18
CA PHE A 148 -10.92 -0.39 8.54
C PHE A 148 -11.35 -1.82 8.95
N ASN A 149 -11.93 -1.96 10.15
CA ASN A 149 -12.22 -3.22 10.84
C ASN A 149 -11.01 -4.04 11.33
N GLY A 150 -9.80 -3.50 11.34
CA GLY A 150 -8.64 -4.12 11.98
C GLY A 150 -8.11 -5.38 11.30
N TYR A 151 -8.46 -5.62 10.03
CA TYR A 151 -8.10 -6.84 9.30
C TYR A 151 -6.58 -7.03 9.19
N TYR A 152 -5.82 -5.94 9.06
CA TYR A 152 -4.37 -6.00 8.94
C TYR A 152 -3.69 -5.97 10.31
N SER A 153 -4.13 -5.12 11.26
CA SER A 153 -3.52 -5.06 12.60
C SER A 153 -3.70 -6.35 13.42
N THR A 154 -4.81 -7.06 13.27
CA THR A 154 -5.02 -8.35 13.97
C THR A 154 -4.12 -9.45 13.40
N ASN A 155 -3.87 -9.48 12.08
CA ASN A 155 -3.02 -10.49 11.45
C ASN A 155 -1.52 -10.28 11.72
N VAL A 156 -1.05 -9.04 11.88
CA VAL A 156 0.36 -8.74 12.21
C VAL A 156 0.72 -9.22 13.63
N SER A 157 -0.24 -9.24 14.56
CA SER A 157 -0.03 -9.78 15.91
C SER A 157 0.31 -11.28 15.92
N CYS A 158 -0.07 -12.03 14.88
CA CYS A 158 0.26 -13.45 14.71
C CYS A 158 1.63 -13.67 14.05
N ILE A 159 2.20 -12.67 13.37
CA ILE A 159 3.48 -12.79 12.63
C ILE A 159 4.69 -12.59 13.57
N TYR A 160 4.53 -11.86 14.68
CA TYR A 160 5.61 -11.70 15.68
C TYR A 160 6.07 -13.02 16.33
N TRP A 161 5.26 -14.08 16.25
CA TRP A 161 5.60 -15.42 16.74
C TRP A 161 6.34 -16.28 15.71
N ALA A 162 6.46 -15.82 14.46
CA ALA A 162 7.07 -16.55 13.35
C ALA A 162 8.39 -15.93 12.88
N ARG A 163 9.10 -15.16 13.72
CA ARG A 163 10.51 -14.86 13.45
C ARG A 163 11.30 -16.17 13.58
N PRO A 164 12.03 -16.63 12.53
CA PRO A 164 12.99 -17.71 12.70
C PRO A 164 13.99 -17.24 13.76
N CYS A 165 14.21 -18.04 14.80
CA CYS A 165 15.33 -17.84 15.70
C CYS A 165 16.60 -17.82 14.84
N VAL A 166 17.19 -16.63 14.65
CA VAL A 166 18.53 -16.51 14.11
C VAL A 166 19.43 -17.11 15.18
N VAL A 167 19.91 -18.32 14.92
CA VAL A 167 20.99 -18.92 15.69
C VAL A 167 22.21 -18.06 15.40
N ILE A 168 22.57 -17.23 16.36
CA ILE A 168 23.90 -16.60 16.38
C ILE A 168 24.86 -17.75 16.69
N THR A 169 25.50 -18.29 15.65
CA THR A 169 26.71 -19.09 15.83
C THR A 169 27.88 -18.12 15.87
N ASP A 170 28.42 -17.91 17.05
CA ASP A 170 29.74 -17.31 17.23
C ASP A 170 30.80 -18.29 16.70
N GLU A 171 31.47 -17.91 15.61
CA GLU A 171 32.85 -18.31 15.29
C GLU A 171 33.66 -17.05 14.95
#